data_AF-A0A521ZRJ5-F1
#
_entry.id   AF-A0A521ZRJ5-F1
#
_cell.length_a   1.000
_cell.length_b   1.000
_cell.length_c   1.000
_cell.angle_alpha   90.00
_cell.angle_beta   90.00
_cell.angle_gamma   90.00
#
_symmetry.space_group_name_H-M   'P 1'
#
loop_
_entity.id
_entity.type
_entity.pdbx_description
1 polymer ?
#
loop_
_entity_poly.entity_id
_entity_poly.type
_entity_poly.pdbx_seq_one_letter_code
_entity_poly.pdbx_strand_id
1 'polypeptide(L)' 'MTKFPASLYISINWRGRPLTDYQSVVNLIAATKTTTGLMVKARLDKKTYQRGIKVPPEELENLRIRPHKFHGEWNYTFRP' A
#
# COMPACT_ATOMS: atom_id res chain seq x y z
N MET A 1 -13.09 2.51 -19.49
CA MET A 1 -12.44 1.48 -18.66
C MET A 1 -11.71 2.17 -17.51
N THR A 2 -12.37 2.22 -16.35
CA THR A 2 -11.85 2.91 -15.16
C THR A 2 -10.69 2.10 -14.59
N LYS A 3 -9.48 2.68 -14.56
CA LYS A 3 -8.34 2.09 -13.85
C LYS A 3 -8.64 2.14 -12.36
N PHE A 4 -9.01 1.00 -11.78
CA PHE A 4 -9.09 0.87 -10.34
C PHE A 4 -7.67 0.84 -9.74
N PRO A 5 -7.38 1.63 -8.69
CA PRO A 5 -6.10 1.55 -8.00
C PRO A 5 -5.88 0.14 -7.45
N ALA A 6 -4.62 -0.29 -7.37
CA ALA A 6 -4.22 -1.61 -6.90
C ALA A 6 -4.80 -1.98 -5.52
N SER A 7 -5.20 -0.99 -4.71
CA SER A 7 -5.85 -1.15 -3.42
C SER A 7 -7.13 -1.99 -3.46
N LEU A 8 -7.88 -2.00 -4.57
CA LEU A 8 -9.13 -2.77 -4.63
C LEU A 8 -8.89 -4.29 -4.73
N TYR A 9 -7.81 -4.74 -5.37
CA TYR A 9 -7.60 -6.15 -5.69
C TYR A 9 -7.16 -6.99 -4.48
N ILE A 10 -6.37 -6.42 -3.58
CA ILE A 10 -5.95 -7.11 -2.34
C ILE A 10 -7.17 -7.39 -1.46
N SER A 11 -8.08 -6.41 -1.35
CA SER A 11 -9.28 -6.53 -0.51
C SER A 11 -10.23 -7.66 -0.95
N ILE A 12 -10.23 -8.03 -2.23
CA ILE A 12 -11.02 -9.16 -2.76
C ILE A 12 -10.56 -10.47 -2.14
N ASN A 13 -9.25 -10.65 -1.96
CA ASN A 13 -8.68 -11.86 -1.36
C ASN A 13 -9.04 -12.01 0.13
N TRP A 14 -9.46 -10.92 0.81
CA TRP A 14 -9.81 -10.93 2.22
C TRP A 14 -11.27 -11.29 2.50
N ARG A 15 -12.13 -11.28 1.46
CA ARG A 15 -13.57 -11.49 1.63
C ARG A 15 -13.86 -12.85 2.30
N GLY A 16 -14.47 -12.81 3.49
CA GLY A 16 -14.86 -14.00 4.25
C GLY A 16 -13.71 -14.75 4.91
N ARG A 17 -12.49 -14.17 4.96
CA ARG A 17 -11.33 -14.78 5.62
C ARG A 17 -10.90 -13.93 6.82
N PRO A 18 -10.93 -14.46 8.05
CA PRO A 18 -10.48 -13.70 9.22
C PRO A 18 -8.96 -13.46 9.14
N LEU A 19 -8.53 -12.22 9.42
CA LEU A 19 -7.13 -11.81 9.42
C LEU A 19 -6.52 -11.99 10.82
N THR A 20 -6.44 -13.23 11.28
CA THR A 20 -6.08 -13.57 12.67
C THR A 20 -4.59 -13.65 12.93
N ASP A 21 -3.77 -13.77 11.89
CA ASP A 21 -2.32 -13.94 12.01
C ASP A 21 -1.57 -13.33 10.81
N TYR A 22 -0.28 -13.03 11.02
CA TYR A 22 0.55 -12.40 9.99
C TYR A 22 0.73 -13.27 8.74
N GLN A 23 0.78 -14.60 8.88
CA GLN A 23 0.99 -15.51 7.75
C GLN A 23 -0.22 -15.46 6.82
N SER A 24 -1.43 -15.48 7.38
CA SER A 24 -2.68 -15.31 6.65
C SER A 24 -2.69 -13.98 5.88
N VAL A 25 -2.34 -12.86 6.52
CA VAL A 25 -2.29 -11.55 5.86
C VAL A 25 -1.29 -11.56 4.69
N VAL A 26 -0.06 -12.04 4.91
CA VAL A 26 0.98 -12.09 3.88
C VAL A 26 0.55 -12.95 2.69
N ASN A 27 0.00 -14.14 2.96
CA ASN A 27 -0.45 -15.06 1.92
C ASN A 27 -1.58 -14.45 1.06
N LEU A 28 -2.53 -13.76 1.70
CA LEU A 28 -3.64 -13.14 0.98
C LEU A 28 -3.21 -11.97 0.10
N ILE A 29 -2.25 -11.16 0.56
CA ILE A 29 -1.68 -10.09 -0.27
C ILE A 29 -0.90 -10.68 -1.44
N ALA A 30 -0.04 -11.68 -1.20
CA ALA A 30 0.76 -12.34 -2.22
C ALA A 30 -0.08 -13.08 -3.29
N ALA A 31 -1.28 -13.52 -2.94
CA ALA A 31 -2.21 -14.16 -3.88
C ALA A 31 -2.85 -13.18 -4.87
N THR A 32 -2.62 -11.86 -4.75
CA THR A 32 -3.23 -10.86 -5.62
C THR A 32 -2.69 -10.97 -7.05
N LYS A 33 -3.60 -11.20 -8.00
CA LYS A 33 -3.32 -11.21 -9.44
C LYS A 33 -4.34 -10.33 -10.17
N THR A 34 -3.87 -9.54 -11.13
CA THR A 34 -4.77 -8.80 -12.03
C THR A 34 -4.86 -9.51 -13.38
N THR A 35 -5.94 -9.25 -14.12
CA THR A 35 -6.10 -9.74 -15.50
C THR A 35 -4.99 -9.28 -16.44
N THR A 36 -4.36 -8.14 -16.13
CA THR A 36 -3.22 -7.59 -16.88
C THR A 36 -1.88 -8.17 -16.46
N GLY A 37 -1.84 -9.20 -15.60
CA GLY A 37 -0.62 -9.93 -15.25
C GLY A 37 0.21 -9.34 -14.09
N LEU A 38 -0.35 -8.44 -13.28
CA LEU A 38 0.35 -7.96 -12.07
C LEU A 38 0.57 -9.13 -11.11
N MET A 39 1.79 -9.28 -10.63
CA MET A 39 2.14 -10.21 -9.55
C MET A 39 2.61 -9.43 -8.32
N VAL A 40 2.03 -9.72 -7.16
CA VAL A 40 2.37 -9.07 -5.89
C VAL A 40 3.27 -9.99 -5.07
N LYS A 41 4.36 -9.44 -4.53
CA LYS A 41 5.19 -10.09 -3.52
C LYS A 41 4.96 -9.42 -2.17
N ALA A 42 4.67 -10.19 -1.15
CA ALA A 42 4.49 -9.71 0.22
C ALA A 42 5.42 -10.47 1.16
N ARG A 43 5.91 -9.78 2.19
CA ARG A 43 6.71 -10.38 3.26
C ARG A 43 6.43 -9.67 4.57
N LEU A 44 6.50 -10.40 5.67
CA LEU A 44 6.50 -9.80 6.99
C LEU A 44 7.85 -9.11 7.24
N ASP A 45 7.82 -7.81 7.48
CA ASP A 45 8.98 -7.09 7.98
C ASP A 45 8.96 -7.12 9.51
N LYS A 46 10.02 -7.67 10.10
CA LYS A 46 10.19 -7.79 11.56
C LYS A 46 11.07 -6.69 12.14
N LYS A 47 11.53 -5.75 11.30
CA LYS A 47 12.32 -4.60 11.76
C LYS A 47 11.52 -3.74 12.73
N THR A 48 12.19 -3.28 13.78
CA THR A 48 11.64 -2.27 14.67
C THR A 48 11.97 -0.89 14.12
N TYR A 49 10.94 -0.08 13.92
CA TYR A 49 11.08 1.31 13.49
C TYR A 49 10.83 2.23 14.69
N GLN A 50 11.66 3.26 14.83
CA GLN A 50 11.43 4.29 15.84
C GLN A 50 10.12 5.02 15.53
N ARG A 51 9.29 5.19 16.56
CA ARG A 51 7.98 5.86 16.45
C ARG A 51 8.10 7.29 16.98
N GLY A 52 7.20 8.17 16.52
CA GLY A 52 7.15 9.55 17.00
C GLY A 52 8.26 10.45 16.47
N ILE A 53 8.97 10.02 15.42
CA ILE A 53 9.90 10.89 14.70
C ILE A 53 9.09 12.04 14.09
N LYS A 54 9.41 13.27 14.49
CA LYS A 54 8.84 14.48 13.91
C LYS A 54 9.67 14.85 12.68
N VAL A 55 9.03 14.90 11.53
CA VAL A 55 9.64 15.40 10.29
C VAL A 55 9.25 16.87 10.14
N PRO A 56 10.21 17.79 10.00
CA PRO A 56 9.93 19.20 9.72
C PRO A 56 9.09 19.37 8.45
N PRO A 57 8.17 20.36 8.39
CA PRO A 57 7.39 20.63 7.18
C PRO A 57 8.26 20.90 5.95
N GLU A 58 9.38 21.60 6.13
CA GLU A 58 10.36 21.89 5.08
C GLU A 58 10.98 20.62 4.45
N GLU A 59 11.24 19.58 5.24
CA GLU A 59 11.75 18.31 4.72
C GLU A 59 10.68 17.59 3.87
N LEU A 60 9.42 17.67 4.28
CA LEU A 60 8.30 17.10 3.52
C LEU A 60 8.02 17.89 2.23
N GLU A 61 8.15 19.21 2.24
CA GLU A 61 8.02 20.06 1.05
C GLU A 61 9.10 19.79 0.00
N ASN A 62 10.29 19.41 0.45
CA ASN A 62 11.38 18.99 -0.43
C ASN A 62 11.11 17.64 -1.12
N LEU A 63 10.17 16.85 -0.61
CA LEU A 63 9.73 15.64 -1.29
C LEU A 63 8.89 16.02 -2.50
N ARG A 64 9.25 15.50 -3.69
CA ARG A 64 8.52 15.73 -4.96
C ARG A 64 7.19 14.97 -5.03
N ILE A 65 6.37 15.09 -3.99
CA ILE A 65 5.08 14.41 -3.83
C ILE A 65 4.02 15.20 -4.58
N ARG A 66 3.28 14.53 -5.47
CA ARG A 66 2.03 15.04 -6.04
C ARG A 66 0.84 14.25 -5.49
N PRO A 67 -0.02 14.88 -4.66
CA PRO A 67 -1.28 14.29 -4.25
C PRO A 67 -2.22 14.03 -5.42
N HIS A 68 -2.97 12.93 -5.40
CA HIS A 68 -4.04 12.66 -6.36
C HIS A 68 -5.34 13.34 -5.94
N LYS A 69 -6.26 13.56 -6.90
CA LYS A 69 -7.59 14.16 -6.62
C LYS A 69 -8.43 13.31 -5.68
N PHE A 70 -8.32 11.98 -5.81
CA PHE A 70 -9.03 11.04 -4.95
C PHE A 70 -8.12 10.66 -3.79
N HIS A 71 -8.48 11.12 -2.59
CA HIS A 71 -7.79 10.84 -1.35
C HIS A 71 -6.29 11.19 -1.36
N GLY A 72 -5.95 12.41 -1.78
CA GLY A 72 -4.57 12.89 -1.89
C GLY A 72 -3.75 12.83 -0.61
N GLU A 73 -4.41 12.80 0.55
CA GLU A 73 -3.80 12.67 1.86
C GLU A 73 -3.10 11.31 2.09
N TRP A 74 -3.45 10.27 1.35
CA TRP A 74 -2.72 8.98 1.33
C TRP A 74 -2.40 8.44 -0.07
N ASN A 75 -3.01 9.00 -1.11
CA ASN A 75 -2.80 8.61 -2.49
C ASN A 75 -1.98 9.68 -3.23
N TYR A 76 -0.70 9.43 -3.42
CA TYR A 76 0.24 10.38 -3.99
C TYR A 76 1.27 9.70 -4.91
N THR A 77 2.00 10.49 -5.69
CA THR A 77 3.08 10.01 -6.56
C THR A 77 4.34 10.83 -6.34
N PHE A 78 5.48 10.15 -6.18
CA PHE A 78 6.79 10.77 -6.25
C PHE A 78 7.18 10.99 -7.71
N ARG A 79 7.62 12.20 -8.04
CA ARG A 79 8.25 12.49 -9.33
C ARG A 79 9.77 12.37 -9.20
N PRO A 80 10.46 11.84 -10.23
CA PRO A 80 11.92 11.85 -10.31
C PRO A 80 12.50 13.26 -10.14
#